data_AF-A0A7X6VLE7-F1
#
_entry.id   AF-A0A7X6VLE7-F1
#
_cell.length_a   1.000
_cell.length_b   1.000
_cell.length_c   1.000
_cell.angle_alpha   90.00
_cell.angle_beta   90.00
_cell.angle_gamma   90.00
#
_symmetry.space_group_name_H-M   'P 1'
#
loop_
_entity.id
_entity.type
_entity.pdbx_description
1 polymer ?
#
loop_
_entity_poly.entity_id
_entity_poly.type
_entity_poly.pdbx_seq_one_letter_code
_entity_poly.pdbx_strand_id
1 'polypeptide(L)'
;MASFNRLIDRNKRLSVLLFILTAALLGLLGAGASYWWGGDWISGLLIALGVAAVYFFLSWNFGASLVLSSSGAREISHDDIPQLWNVIEELSIAAGIPPPKTYIIEDDALNAFATGKDPAHASVAITRGLMEKLNREELQAVMA
;
A
#
# COMPACT_ATOMS: atom_id res chain seq x y z
N MET A 1 24.81 5.71 -6.91
CA MET A 1 23.36 5.86 -6.68
C MET A 1 22.65 4.70 -7.37
N ALA A 2 21.86 3.90 -6.65
CA ALA A 2 21.01 2.90 -7.31
C ALA A 2 19.96 3.64 -8.14
N SER A 3 19.75 3.26 -9.40
CA SER A 3 18.67 3.85 -10.19
C SER A 3 17.32 3.46 -9.57
N PHE A 4 16.34 4.37 -9.61
CA PHE A 4 14.98 4.21 -9.08
C PHE A 4 14.36 2.83 -9.41
N ASN A 5 14.54 2.36 -10.65
CA ASN A 5 14.06 1.06 -11.11
C ASN A 5 14.66 -0.12 -10.33
N ARG A 6 15.93 -0.06 -9.92
CA ARG A 6 16.55 -1.13 -9.10
C ARG A 6 15.94 -1.22 -7.70
N LEU A 7 15.49 -0.09 -7.14
CA LEU A 7 14.81 -0.07 -5.84
C LEU A 7 13.44 -0.73 -5.93
N ILE A 8 12.68 -0.44 -7.00
CA ILE A 8 11.40 -1.09 -7.29
C ILE A 8 11.59 -2.60 -7.43
N ASP A 9 12.58 -3.04 -8.22
CA ASP A 9 12.83 -4.46 -8.43
C ASP A 9 13.26 -5.18 -7.15
N ARG A 10 14.09 -4.53 -6.33
CA ARG A 10 14.46 -5.06 -5.02
C ARG A 10 13.25 -5.20 -4.10
N ASN A 11 12.39 -4.18 -4.05
CA ASN A 11 11.18 -4.23 -3.24
C ASN A 11 10.23 -5.34 -3.73
N LYS A 12 10.04 -5.50 -5.03
CA LYS A 12 9.25 -6.61 -5.60
C LYS A 12 9.79 -7.97 -5.18
N ARG A 13 11.11 -8.18 -5.26
CA ARG A 13 11.73 -9.44 -4.81
C ARG A 13 11.53 -9.69 -3.33
N LEU A 14 11.65 -8.65 -2.50
CA LEU A 14 11.40 -8.74 -1.07
C LEU A 14 9.93 -9.05 -0.76
N SER A 15 8.98 -8.43 -1.46
CA SER A 15 7.55 -8.74 -1.31
C SER A 15 7.24 -10.20 -1.69
N VAL A 16 7.83 -10.70 -2.79
CA VAL A 16 7.68 -12.11 -3.18
C VAL A 16 8.28 -13.05 -2.13
N LEU A 17 9.47 -12.73 -1.61
CA LEU A 17 10.10 -13.50 -0.54
C LEU A 17 9.21 -13.53 0.71
N LEU A 18 8.64 -12.39 1.09
CA LEU A 18 7.78 -12.25 2.25
C LEU A 18 6.47 -13.04 2.09
N PHE A 19 5.88 -13.06 0.88
CA PHE A 19 4.72 -13.90 0.57
C PHE A 19 5.03 -15.39 0.64
N ILE A 20 6.17 -15.83 0.10
CA ILE A 20 6.59 -17.23 0.18
C ILE A 20 6.80 -17.66 1.63
N LEU A 21 7.52 -16.84 2.43
CA LEU A 21 7.77 -17.12 3.84
C LEU A 21 6.46 -17.18 4.63
N THR A 22 5.56 -16.22 4.41
CA THR A 22 4.25 -16.18 5.08
C THR A 22 3.39 -17.39 4.69
N ALA A 23 3.36 -17.79 3.41
CA ALA A 23 2.66 -19.00 2.98
C ALA A 23 3.25 -20.26 3.61
N ALA A 24 4.59 -20.37 3.69
CA ALA A 24 5.24 -21.50 4.33
C ALA A 24 4.89 -21.57 5.83
N LEU A 25 4.91 -20.43 6.53
CA LEU A 25 4.52 -20.34 7.93
C LEU A 25 3.05 -20.75 8.13
N LEU A 26 2.13 -20.20 7.35
CA LEU A 26 0.70 -20.55 7.41
C LEU A 26 0.46 -22.03 7.10
N GLY A 27 1.18 -22.59 6.11
CA GLY A 27 1.12 -24.00 5.78
C GLY A 27 1.59 -24.91 6.91
N LEU A 28 2.72 -24.58 7.55
CA LEU A 28 3.23 -25.32 8.71
C LEU A 28 2.27 -25.25 9.90
N LEU A 29 1.72 -24.06 10.18
CA LEU A 29 0.72 -23.88 11.24
C LEU A 29 -0.56 -24.67 10.95
N GLY A 30 -1.05 -24.64 9.71
CA GLY A 30 -2.21 -25.41 9.28
C GLY A 30 -2.02 -26.92 9.40
N ALA A 31 -0.86 -27.43 8.96
CA ALA A 31 -0.50 -28.84 9.10
C ALA A 31 -0.42 -29.26 10.57
N GLY A 32 0.24 -28.45 11.42
CA GLY A 32 0.37 -28.72 12.85
C GLY A 32 -0.96 -28.67 13.60
N ALA A 33 -1.81 -27.68 13.29
CA ALA A 33 -3.13 -27.55 13.88
C ALA A 33 -4.05 -28.74 13.52
N SER A 34 -4.06 -29.14 12.25
CA SER A 34 -4.81 -30.32 11.80
C SER A 34 -4.36 -31.59 12.51
N TYR A 35 -3.04 -31.81 12.60
CA TYR A 35 -2.48 -32.96 13.30
C TYR A 35 -2.86 -32.99 14.79
N TRP A 36 -2.85 -31.84 15.47
CA TRP A 36 -3.20 -31.74 16.89
C TRP A 36 -4.69 -32.02 17.16
N TRP A 37 -5.57 -31.67 16.22
CA TRP A 37 -6.99 -32.02 16.27
C TRP A 37 -7.31 -33.46 15.81
N GLY A 38 -6.29 -34.27 15.50
CA GLY A 38 -6.45 -35.65 15.07
C GLY A 38 -6.75 -35.83 13.58
N GLY A 39 -6.57 -34.78 12.77
CA GLY A 39 -6.69 -34.81 11.31
C GLY A 39 -5.36 -35.13 10.60
N ASP A 40 -5.43 -35.33 9.28
CA ASP A 40 -4.23 -35.52 8.45
C ASP A 40 -3.50 -34.18 8.23
N TRP A 41 -2.18 -34.19 8.35
CA TRP A 41 -1.32 -33.01 8.17
C TRP A 41 -1.40 -32.49 6.73
N ILE A 42 -1.59 -33.38 5.74
CA ILE A 42 -1.73 -33.01 4.33
C ILE A 42 -3.00 -32.17 4.13
N SER A 43 -4.12 -32.59 4.74
CA SER A 43 -5.38 -31.84 4.63
C SER A 43 -5.28 -30.45 5.25
N GLY A 44 -4.64 -30.33 6.43
CA GLY A 44 -4.39 -29.05 7.09
C GLY A 44 -3.50 -28.11 6.27
N LEU A 45 -2.45 -28.66 5.67
CA LEU A 45 -1.55 -27.92 4.77
C LEU A 45 -2.31 -27.38 3.55
N LEU A 46 -3.09 -28.22 2.87
CA LEU A 46 -3.83 -27.84 1.67
C LEU A 46 -4.88 -26.77 1.96
N ILE A 47 -5.62 -26.91 3.07
CA ILE A 47 -6.61 -25.91 3.49
C ILE A 47 -5.91 -24.58 3.79
N ALA A 48 -4.83 -24.59 4.58
CA ALA A 48 -4.11 -23.38 4.95
C ALA A 48 -3.50 -22.67 3.73
N LEU A 49 -2.91 -23.40 2.79
CA LEU A 49 -2.40 -22.82 1.54
C LEU A 49 -3.53 -22.28 0.66
N GLY A 50 -4.68 -22.95 0.60
CA GLY A 50 -5.87 -22.46 -0.10
C GLY A 50 -6.37 -21.13 0.47
N VAL A 51 -6.50 -21.04 1.80
CA VAL A 51 -6.87 -19.80 2.50
C VAL A 51 -5.82 -18.71 2.27
N ALA A 52 -4.53 -19.03 2.38
CA ALA A 52 -3.45 -18.08 2.15
C ALA A 52 -3.47 -17.53 0.72
N ALA A 53 -3.72 -18.38 -0.29
CA ALA A 53 -3.82 -17.97 -1.68
C ALA A 53 -4.98 -16.98 -1.89
N VAL A 54 -6.16 -17.28 -1.34
CA VAL A 54 -7.31 -16.36 -1.39
C VAL A 54 -6.99 -15.05 -0.67
N TYR A 55 -6.39 -15.11 0.52
CA TYR A 55 -5.99 -13.93 1.29
C TYR A 55 -5.00 -13.05 0.52
N PHE A 56 -3.95 -13.63 -0.07
CA PHE A 56 -2.98 -12.89 -0.88
C PHE A 56 -3.61 -12.29 -2.12
N PHE A 57 -4.51 -13.01 -2.79
CA PHE A 57 -5.25 -12.48 -3.94
C PHE A 57 -6.09 -11.25 -3.54
N LEU A 58 -6.83 -11.34 -2.44
CA LEU A 58 -7.62 -10.21 -1.93
C LEU A 58 -6.73 -9.05 -1.51
N SER A 59 -5.65 -9.31 -0.76
CA SER A 59 -4.72 -8.29 -0.30
C SER A 59 -4.01 -7.58 -1.46
N TRP A 60 -3.66 -8.29 -2.53
CA TRP A 60 -2.98 -7.70 -3.69
C TRP A 60 -3.88 -6.76 -4.49
N ASN A 61 -5.17 -7.09 -4.60
CA ASN A 61 -6.12 -6.30 -5.37
C ASN A 61 -6.75 -5.16 -4.55
N PHE A 62 -7.06 -5.42 -3.28
CA PHE A 62 -7.84 -4.50 -2.44
C PHE A 62 -7.05 -3.87 -1.30
N GLY A 63 -5.80 -4.26 -1.04
CA GLY A 63 -5.03 -3.78 0.11
C GLY A 63 -4.91 -2.26 0.18
N ALA A 64 -4.61 -1.60 -0.94
CA ALA A 64 -4.53 -0.14 -1.00
C ALA A 64 -5.89 0.53 -0.70
N SER A 65 -6.96 0.02 -1.30
CA SER A 65 -8.33 0.52 -1.09
C SER A 65 -8.81 0.28 0.35
N LEU A 66 -8.42 -0.84 0.96
CA LEU A 66 -8.74 -1.17 2.35
C LEU A 66 -8.14 -0.14 3.31
N VAL A 67 -6.86 0.22 3.14
CA VAL A 67 -6.18 1.21 3.97
C VAL A 67 -6.78 2.61 3.80
N LEU A 68 -7.10 3.00 2.55
CA LEU A 68 -7.71 4.29 2.25
C LEU A 68 -9.11 4.40 2.85
N SER A 69 -9.95 3.38 2.65
CA SER A 69 -11.31 3.34 3.19
C SER A 69 -11.33 3.26 4.71
N SER A 70 -10.43 2.49 5.34
CA SER A 70 -10.33 2.44 6.81
C SER A 70 -9.90 3.77 7.42
N SER A 71 -9.17 4.59 6.66
CA SER A 71 -8.73 5.92 7.08
C SER A 71 -9.77 7.01 6.84
N GLY A 72 -10.93 6.69 6.25
CA GLY A 72 -11.94 7.69 5.86
C GLY A 72 -11.46 8.63 4.75
N ALA A 73 -10.49 8.20 3.94
CA ALA A 73 -9.90 9.02 2.90
C ALA A 73 -10.89 9.27 1.76
N ARG A 74 -11.05 10.54 1.35
CA ARG A 74 -11.90 10.96 0.25
C ARG A 74 -11.05 11.36 -0.95
N GLU A 75 -11.32 10.78 -2.11
CA GLU A 75 -10.63 11.13 -3.35
C GLU A 75 -10.95 12.58 -3.71
N ILE A 76 -9.91 13.33 -4.09
CA ILE A 76 -10.03 14.73 -4.50
C ILE A 76 -9.73 14.89 -5.98
N SER A 77 -10.34 15.91 -6.56
CA SER A 77 -10.07 16.39 -7.91
C SER A 77 -9.20 17.63 -7.89
N HIS A 78 -8.72 18.04 -9.08
CA HIS A 78 -7.90 19.25 -9.25
C HIS A 78 -8.58 20.51 -8.69
N ASP A 79 -9.91 20.62 -8.87
CA ASP A 79 -10.69 21.80 -8.48
C ASP A 79 -10.86 21.92 -6.97
N ASP A 80 -10.75 20.82 -6.23
CA ASP A 80 -10.91 20.83 -4.77
C ASP A 80 -9.74 21.58 -4.11
N ILE A 81 -8.50 21.21 -4.46
CA ILE A 81 -7.28 21.78 -3.87
C ILE A 81 -6.17 21.93 -4.92
N PRO A 82 -6.13 23.06 -5.64
CA PRO A 82 -5.19 23.27 -6.74
C PRO A 82 -3.72 23.21 -6.31
N GLN A 83 -3.39 23.73 -5.13
CA GLN A 83 -1.99 23.78 -4.65
C GLN A 83 -1.39 22.38 -4.44
N LEU A 84 -2.14 21.48 -3.81
CA LEU A 84 -1.70 20.10 -3.57
C LEU A 84 -1.58 19.34 -4.90
N TRP A 85 -2.55 19.51 -5.79
CA TRP A 85 -2.53 18.85 -7.09
C TRP A 85 -1.31 19.27 -7.92
N ASN A 86 -1.01 20.56 -7.98
CA ASN A 86 0.15 21.08 -8.71
C ASN A 86 1.46 20.51 -8.16
N VAL A 87 1.61 20.43 -6.83
CA VAL A 87 2.79 19.82 -6.20
C VAL A 87 2.93 18.36 -6.59
N ILE A 88 1.86 17.58 -6.50
CA ILE A 88 1.87 16.15 -6.85
C ILE A 88 2.17 15.96 -8.34
N GLU A 89 1.61 16.79 -9.21
CA GLU A 89 1.84 16.74 -10.66
C GLU A 89 3.29 17.09 -11.01
N GLU A 90 3.84 18.17 -10.46
CA GLU A 90 5.24 18.56 -10.64
C GLU A 90 6.20 17.44 -10.20
N LEU A 91 5.95 16.85 -9.03
CA LEU A 91 6.75 15.73 -8.51
C LEU A 91 6.61 14.47 -9.38
N SER A 92 5.41 14.16 -9.87
CA SER A 92 5.17 13.02 -10.73
C SER A 92 5.88 13.15 -12.08
N ILE A 93 5.86 14.36 -12.66
CA ILE A 93 6.61 14.69 -13.88
C ILE A 93 8.11 14.54 -13.65
N ALA A 94 8.63 15.12 -12.55
CA ALA A 94 10.05 15.04 -12.21
C ALA A 94 10.52 13.59 -11.96
N ALA A 95 9.68 12.76 -11.36
CA ALA A 95 9.95 11.34 -11.13
C ALA A 95 9.69 10.44 -12.35
N GLY A 96 9.04 10.96 -13.40
CA GLY A 96 8.69 10.19 -14.61
C GLY A 96 7.66 9.09 -14.36
N ILE A 97 6.73 9.33 -13.43
CA ILE A 97 5.64 8.40 -13.08
C ILE A 97 4.27 9.02 -13.39
N PRO A 98 3.22 8.21 -13.64
CA PRO A 98 1.87 8.75 -13.75
C PRO A 98 1.44 9.40 -12.42
N PRO A 99 0.61 10.46 -12.47
CA PRO A 99 0.15 11.13 -11.25
C PRO A 99 -0.67 10.16 -10.39
N PRO A 100 -0.33 10.02 -9.09
CA PRO A 100 -1.06 9.13 -8.20
C PRO A 100 -2.45 9.69 -7.89
N LYS A 101 -3.38 8.80 -7.52
CA LYS A 101 -4.66 9.23 -6.99
C LYS A 101 -4.46 9.95 -5.65
N THR A 102 -5.09 11.09 -5.48
CA THR A 102 -4.90 11.92 -4.28
C THR A 102 -6.15 11.88 -3.41
N TYR A 103 -5.95 11.74 -2.11
CA TYR A 103 -7.02 11.67 -1.13
C TYR A 103 -6.77 12.64 0.02
N ILE A 104 -7.87 13.13 0.60
CA ILE A 104 -7.85 13.90 1.84
C ILE A 104 -8.54 13.11 2.95
N ILE A 105 -7.93 13.16 4.12
CA ILE A 105 -8.49 12.64 5.36
C ILE A 105 -8.92 13.83 6.23
N GLU A 106 -10.18 13.84 6.63
CA GLU A 106 -10.75 14.86 7.52
C GLU A 106 -10.30 14.61 8.97
N ASP A 107 -9.05 14.97 9.26
CA ASP A 107 -8.40 14.82 10.58
C ASP A 107 -7.42 15.98 10.81
N ASP A 108 -7.33 16.45 12.05
CA ASP A 108 -6.43 17.51 12.52
C ASP A 108 -4.99 17.01 12.77
N ALA A 109 -4.80 15.69 12.76
CA ALA A 109 -3.48 15.07 12.85
C ALA A 109 -2.53 15.58 11.73
N LEU A 110 -1.23 15.51 11.98
CA LEU A 110 -0.20 15.94 11.03
C LEU A 110 0.41 14.72 10.32
N ASN A 111 -0.34 14.12 9.41
CA ASN A 111 0.05 12.89 8.72
C ASN A 111 -0.18 12.93 7.20
N ALA A 112 0.67 12.20 6.49
CA ALA A 112 0.47 11.81 5.10
C ALA A 112 1.04 10.41 4.89
N PHE A 113 0.49 9.66 3.94
CA PHE A 113 1.03 8.37 3.54
C PHE A 113 0.78 8.10 2.06
N ALA A 114 1.59 7.22 1.48
CA ALA A 114 1.44 6.72 0.12
C ALA A 114 1.27 5.20 0.13
N THR A 115 0.43 4.69 -0.77
CA THR A 115 0.17 3.27 -0.94
C THR A 115 0.01 2.92 -2.41
N GLY A 116 0.26 1.67 -2.78
CA GLY A 116 0.20 1.21 -4.17
C GLY A 116 1.15 0.05 -4.43
N LYS A 117 0.76 -0.85 -5.34
CA LYS A 117 1.57 -2.01 -5.73
C LYS A 117 2.63 -1.68 -6.80
N ASP A 118 2.40 -0.61 -7.56
CA ASP A 118 3.28 -0.10 -8.60
C ASP A 118 2.93 1.38 -8.89
N PRO A 119 3.76 2.12 -9.65
CA PRO A 119 3.51 3.54 -9.92
C PRO A 119 2.17 3.83 -10.61
N ALA A 120 1.64 2.93 -11.43
CA ALA A 120 0.36 3.13 -12.11
C ALA A 120 -0.85 2.93 -11.19
N HIS A 121 -0.67 2.28 -10.04
CA HIS A 121 -1.68 2.06 -9.02
C HIS A 121 -1.33 2.79 -7.71
N ALA A 122 -0.53 3.85 -7.79
CA ALA A 122 -0.16 4.65 -6.64
C ALA A 122 -1.30 5.55 -6.17
N SER A 123 -1.36 5.76 -4.86
CA SER A 123 -2.30 6.64 -4.18
C SER A 123 -1.61 7.33 -3.03
N VAL A 124 -1.91 8.61 -2.82
CA VAL A 124 -1.38 9.44 -1.75
C VAL A 124 -2.55 9.99 -0.95
N ALA A 125 -2.45 9.93 0.37
CA ALA A 125 -3.43 10.50 1.28
C ALA A 125 -2.75 11.49 2.21
N ILE A 126 -3.36 12.66 2.39
CA ILE A 126 -2.93 13.69 3.33
C ILE A 126 -4.08 14.09 4.25
N THR A 127 -3.76 14.34 5.51
CA THR A 127 -4.71 14.89 6.50
C THR A 127 -4.93 16.38 6.28
N ARG A 128 -6.16 16.86 6.51
CA ARG A 128 -6.47 18.29 6.42
C ARG A 128 -5.61 19.12 7.38
N GLY A 129 -5.38 18.64 8.60
CA GLY A 129 -4.54 19.30 9.58
C GLY A 129 -3.09 19.50 9.12
N LEU A 130 -2.51 18.52 8.40
CA LEU A 130 -1.18 18.69 7.82
C LEU A 130 -1.18 19.73 6.71
N MET A 131 -2.13 19.63 5.79
CA MET A 131 -2.22 20.50 4.62
C MET A 131 -2.40 21.98 5.01
N GLU A 132 -3.21 22.28 6.03
CA GLU A 132 -3.47 23.66 6.46
C GLU A 132 -2.29 24.29 7.20
N LYS A 133 -1.38 23.47 7.75
CA LYS A 133 -0.20 23.97 8.47
C LYS A 133 1.03 24.18 7.60
N LEU A 134 1.16 23.41 6.52
CA LEU A 134 2.35 23.46 5.67
C LEU A 134 2.22 24.54 4.59
N ASN A 135 3.33 25.22 4.33
CA ASN A 135 3.46 26.02 3.12
C ASN A 135 3.77 25.14 1.89
N ARG A 136 3.82 25.74 0.69
CA ARG A 136 4.03 25.00 -0.57
C ARG A 136 5.34 24.20 -0.60
N GLU A 137 6.42 24.77 -0.09
CA GLU A 137 7.75 24.16 -0.12
C GLU A 137 7.83 22.97 0.85
N GLU A 138 7.26 23.13 2.04
CA GLU A 138 7.14 22.06 3.02
C GLU A 138 6.22 20.94 2.53
N LEU A 139 5.10 21.29 1.89
CA LEU A 139 4.21 20.31 1.28
C LEU A 139 4.92 19.51 0.20
N GLN A 140 5.70 20.18 -0.65
CA GLN A 140 6.51 19.52 -1.67
C GLN A 140 7.57 18.60 -1.04
N ALA A 141 8.19 19.01 0.08
CA ALA A 141 9.14 18.17 0.80
C ALA A 141 8.49 16.91 1.42
N VAL A 142 7.23 17.00 1.85
CA VAL A 142 6.47 15.84 2.37
C VAL A 142 6.01 14.90 1.26
N MET A 143 5.69 15.43 0.08
CA MET A 143 5.16 14.65 -1.05
C MET A 143 6.22 14.03 -1.96
N ALA A 144 7.46 14.53 -1.92
CA ALA A 144 8.58 14.07 -2.75
C ALA A 144 9.09 12.68 -2.38
#